data_AF-A0A328X0G4-F1
#
_entry.id   AF-A0A328X0G4-F1
#
_cell.length_a   1.000
_cell.length_b   1.000
_cell.length_c   1.000
_cell.angle_alpha   90.00
_cell.angle_beta   90.00
_cell.angle_gamma   90.00
#
_symmetry.space_group_name_H-M   'P 1'
#
loop_
_entity.id
_entity.type
_entity.pdbx_description
1 polymer ?
#
loop_
_entity_poly.entity_id
_entity_poly.type
_entity_poly.pdbx_seq_one_letter_code
_entity_poly.pdbx_strand_id
1 'polypeptide(L)'
;MKCVITNEIVNVIRKNFYLWIKYVFNLMKKNSLLILFFIALITVSCGGIKNSIKNIDDSAPIPMLKKDNSFVLTEVSDDSKYGYDSDYPINIFYRTTSNDTINQERFLKALAGPNGEKIFYKKMESCCPFPTKRSDIGAGFLDVYQVQWVGCKKPLVLYFNIYEKGKLMVPKGLTARKDE
;
A
#
# COMPACT_ATOMS: atom_id res chain seq x y z
N MET A 1 -57.49 18.37 -21.02
CA MET A 1 -57.91 18.49 -19.61
C MET A 1 -56.68 18.84 -18.78
N LYS A 2 -56.47 20.12 -18.43
CA LYS A 2 -55.33 20.53 -17.58
C LYS A 2 -55.79 20.46 -16.12
N CYS A 3 -55.11 19.63 -15.32
CA CYS A 3 -55.38 19.51 -13.89
C CYS A 3 -54.93 20.82 -13.22
N VAL A 4 -55.88 21.65 -12.76
CA VAL A 4 -55.57 22.88 -12.02
C VAL A 4 -55.35 22.47 -10.57
N ILE A 5 -54.10 22.46 -10.12
CA ILE A 5 -53.77 22.28 -8.70
C ILE A 5 -54.25 23.55 -7.99
N THR A 6 -55.35 23.45 -7.25
CA THR A 6 -55.90 24.56 -6.49
C THR A 6 -55.00 24.87 -5.29
N ASN A 7 -55.00 26.12 -4.84
CA ASN A 7 -54.21 26.57 -3.68
C ASN A 7 -54.50 25.75 -2.41
N GLU A 8 -55.67 25.13 -2.31
CA GLU A 8 -56.01 24.21 -1.21
C GLU A 8 -55.12 22.97 -1.18
N ILE A 9 -54.85 22.35 -2.34
CA ILE A 9 -54.00 21.15 -2.43
C ILE A 9 -52.55 21.46 -2.04
N VAL A 10 -52.03 22.61 -2.50
CA VAL A 10 -50.68 23.08 -2.12
C VAL A 10 -50.59 23.31 -0.61
N ASN A 11 -51.62 23.90 0.00
CA ASN A 11 -51.67 24.14 1.43
C ASN A 11 -51.76 22.84 2.25
N VAL A 12 -52.48 21.82 1.76
CA VAL A 12 -52.54 20.48 2.39
C VAL A 12 -51.17 19.79 2.34
N ILE A 13 -50.49 19.83 1.20
CA ILE A 13 -49.14 19.27 1.05
C ILE A 13 -48.16 19.98 1.98
N ARG A 14 -48.20 21.32 2.02
CA ARG A 14 -47.34 22.12 2.91
C ARG A 14 -47.58 21.82 4.39
N LYS A 15 -48.85 21.64 4.79
CA LYS A 15 -49.22 21.31 6.18
C LYS A 15 -48.77 19.89 6.56
N ASN A 16 -48.97 18.91 5.68
CA ASN A 16 -48.51 17.54 5.91
C ASN A 16 -46.99 17.44 5.94
N PHE A 17 -46.29 18.17 5.06
CA PHE A 17 -44.84 18.25 5.07
C PHE A 17 -44.30 18.90 6.35
N TYR A 18 -44.91 19.99 6.81
CA TYR A 18 -44.56 20.62 8.07
C TYR A 18 -44.81 19.70 9.29
N LEU A 19 -45.93 18.98 9.31
CA LEU A 19 -46.22 17.99 10.35
C LEU A 19 -45.21 16.83 10.34
N TRP A 20 -44.81 16.37 9.16
CA TRP A 20 -43.79 15.34 9.00
C TRP A 20 -42.41 15.81 9.47
N ILE A 21 -41.97 17.01 9.08
CA ILE A 21 -40.73 17.62 9.60
C ILE A 21 -40.79 17.74 11.12
N LYS A 22 -41.91 18.21 11.67
CA LYS A 22 -42.07 18.38 13.12
C LYS A 22 -42.04 17.03 13.86
N TYR A 23 -42.61 15.98 13.26
CA TYR A 23 -42.54 14.62 13.78
C TYR A 23 -41.10 14.08 13.76
N VAL A 24 -40.39 14.22 12.64
CA VAL A 24 -38.98 13.83 12.50
C VAL A 24 -38.10 14.61 13.49
N PHE A 25 -38.29 15.92 13.62
CA PHE A 25 -37.56 16.75 14.57
C PHE A 25 -37.82 16.33 16.03
N ASN A 26 -39.07 16.01 16.38
CA ASN A 26 -39.40 15.51 17.71
C ASN A 26 -38.85 14.10 17.96
N LEU A 27 -38.81 13.24 16.94
CA LEU A 27 -38.20 11.90 17.00
C LEU A 27 -36.68 12.01 17.20
N MET A 28 -36.02 12.92 16.47
CA MET A 28 -34.61 13.25 16.63
C MET A 28 -34.31 13.86 18.00
N LYS A 29 -35.20 14.71 18.54
CA LYS A 29 -35.06 15.31 19.89
C LYS A 29 -35.21 14.27 21.01
N LYS A 30 -36.18 13.36 20.88
CA LYS A 30 -36.47 12.32 21.89
C LYS A 30 -35.34 11.29 22.00
N ASN A 31 -34.72 10.95 20.87
CA ASN A 31 -33.63 9.97 20.80
C ASN A 31 -32.26 10.65 20.56
N SER A 32 -32.14 11.95 20.84
CA SER A 32 -30.94 12.76 20.54
C SER A 32 -29.68 12.19 21.19
N LEU A 33 -29.79 11.68 22.42
CA LEU A 33 -28.69 11.01 23.13
C LEU A 33 -28.26 9.70 22.46
N LEU A 34 -29.22 8.92 21.92
CA LEU A 34 -28.93 7.68 21.18
C LEU A 34 -28.28 7.97 19.82
N ILE A 35 -28.74 9.01 19.11
CA ILE A 35 -28.17 9.43 17.82
C ILE A 35 -26.74 9.94 18.02
N LEU A 36 -26.49 10.76 19.06
CA LEU A 36 -25.14 11.23 19.40
C LEU A 36 -24.22 10.08 19.80
N PHE A 37 -24.72 9.06 20.50
CA PHE A 37 -23.97 7.85 20.84
C PHE A 37 -23.59 7.02 19.59
N PHE A 38 -24.51 6.85 18.64
CA PHE A 38 -24.21 6.18 17.36
C PHE A 38 -23.22 6.99 16.50
N ILE A 39 -23.33 8.32 16.46
CA ILE A 39 -22.35 9.17 15.75
C ILE A 39 -20.96 9.08 16.40
N ALA A 40 -20.89 9.09 17.74
CA ALA A 40 -19.64 8.91 18.47
C ALA A 40 -18.98 7.55 18.18
N LEU A 41 -19.76 6.46 18.09
CA LEU A 41 -19.26 5.14 17.72
C LEU A 41 -18.65 5.08 16.31
N ILE A 42 -19.16 5.86 15.36
CA ILE A 42 -18.64 5.91 13.98
C ILE A 42 -17.30 6.67 13.91
N THR A 43 -17.01 7.56 14.87
CA THR A 43 -15.73 8.31 14.90
C THR A 43 -14.54 7.52 15.43
N VAL A 44 -14.71 6.29 15.92
CA VAL A 44 -13.62 5.48 16.51
C VAL A 44 -12.78 4.75 15.46
N SER A 45 -13.18 4.68 14.18
CA SER A 45 -12.38 4.00 13.17
C SER A 45 -11.48 4.94 12.36
N CYS A 46 -10.30 5.24 12.89
CA CYS A 46 -9.11 5.42 12.05
C CYS A 46 -7.84 5.07 12.84
N GLY A 47 -7.84 3.86 13.40
CA GLY A 47 -6.63 3.18 13.88
C GLY A 47 -6.09 2.23 12.82
N GLY A 48 -6.01 2.67 11.56
CA GLY A 48 -5.33 1.87 10.54
C GLY A 48 -3.88 1.70 10.99
N ILE A 49 -3.41 0.45 11.12
CA ILE A 49 -2.02 0.15 11.41
C ILE A 49 -1.19 0.88 10.35
N LYS A 50 -0.54 1.97 10.74
CA LYS A 50 0.42 2.64 9.87
C LYS A 50 1.62 1.72 9.82
N ASN A 51 1.77 0.95 8.74
CA ASN A 51 3.04 0.29 8.48
C ASN A 51 4.12 1.37 8.51
N SER A 52 5.10 1.18 9.37
CA SER A 52 6.25 2.07 9.47
C SER A 52 7.44 1.24 9.03
N ILE A 53 8.03 1.63 7.91
CA ILE A 53 9.23 0.97 7.39
C ILE A 53 10.35 1.11 8.42
N LYS A 54 10.93 0.00 8.85
CA LYS A 54 11.89 -0.07 9.97
C LYS A 54 13.35 -0.12 9.51
N ASN A 55 13.59 -0.34 8.23
CA ASN A 55 14.93 -0.53 7.65
C ASN A 55 15.30 0.55 6.61
N ILE A 56 14.75 1.77 6.74
CA ILE A 56 15.19 2.93 5.97
C ILE A 56 16.60 3.30 6.41
N ASP A 57 17.49 3.51 5.45
CA ASP A 57 18.84 4.01 5.66
C ASP A 57 19.21 5.03 4.58
N ASP A 58 19.11 6.31 4.93
CA ASP A 58 19.48 7.42 4.04
C ASP A 58 20.99 7.52 3.78
N SER A 59 21.81 6.87 4.63
CA SER A 59 23.27 6.82 4.51
C SER A 59 23.76 5.68 3.61
N ALA A 60 22.86 4.79 3.19
CA ALA A 60 23.18 3.67 2.32
C ALA A 60 23.84 4.13 1.01
N PRO A 61 24.82 3.36 0.49
CA PRO A 61 25.49 3.70 -0.75
C PRO A 61 24.50 3.69 -1.92
N ILE A 62 24.75 4.54 -2.91
CA ILE A 62 23.95 4.57 -4.13
C ILE A 62 24.09 3.23 -4.86
N PRO A 63 22.97 2.55 -5.22
CA PRO A 63 23.02 1.31 -5.97
C PRO A 63 23.85 1.41 -7.26
N MET A 64 24.70 0.41 -7.50
CA MET A 64 25.45 0.28 -8.74
C MET A 64 24.73 -0.66 -9.71
N LEU A 65 24.93 -0.44 -11.01
CA LEU A 65 24.36 -1.27 -12.07
C LEU A 65 25.44 -2.12 -12.75
N LYS A 66 25.06 -3.35 -13.06
CA LYS A 66 25.80 -4.24 -13.96
C LYS A 66 25.56 -3.84 -15.43
N LYS A 67 26.30 -4.47 -16.35
CA LYS A 67 26.18 -4.23 -17.81
C LYS A 67 24.79 -4.53 -18.35
N ASP A 68 24.10 -5.52 -17.78
CA ASP A 68 22.73 -5.91 -18.14
C ASP A 68 21.65 -5.05 -17.45
N ASN A 69 22.06 -3.92 -16.85
CA ASN A 69 21.22 -2.99 -16.11
C ASN A 69 20.60 -3.57 -14.82
N SER A 70 20.99 -4.75 -14.33
CA SER A 70 20.59 -5.24 -13.00
C SER A 70 21.44 -4.63 -11.87
N PHE A 71 20.95 -4.68 -10.63
CA PHE A 71 21.72 -4.17 -9.48
C PHE A 71 22.90 -5.07 -9.12
N VAL A 72 23.97 -4.47 -8.59
CA VAL A 72 25.07 -5.20 -7.97
C VAL A 72 24.67 -5.58 -6.54
N LEU A 73 24.58 -6.88 -6.24
CA LEU A 73 24.32 -7.42 -4.91
C LEU A 73 25.52 -8.25 -4.44
N THR A 74 26.15 -7.86 -3.32
CA THR A 74 27.40 -8.47 -2.85
C THR A 74 27.25 -9.26 -1.55
N GLU A 75 26.20 -8.99 -0.78
CA GLU A 75 26.03 -9.54 0.56
C GLU A 75 24.62 -10.10 0.73
N VAL A 76 24.50 -11.16 1.53
CA VAL A 76 23.22 -11.72 1.98
C VAL A 76 22.82 -11.02 3.28
N SER A 77 21.56 -10.66 3.43
CA SER A 77 21.04 -10.07 4.67
C SER A 77 21.07 -11.08 5.81
N ASP A 78 21.62 -10.67 6.96
CA ASP A 78 21.54 -11.44 8.21
C ASP A 78 20.13 -11.39 8.83
N ASP A 79 19.36 -10.33 8.53
CA ASP A 79 17.97 -10.18 8.94
C ASP A 79 17.07 -11.08 8.09
N SER A 80 16.42 -12.05 8.74
CA SER A 80 15.46 -12.97 8.12
C SER A 80 14.18 -12.29 7.63
N LYS A 81 13.90 -11.06 8.06
CA LYS A 81 12.72 -10.29 7.65
C LYS A 81 12.96 -9.47 6.39
N TYR A 82 14.21 -9.20 6.03
CA TYR A 82 14.57 -8.36 4.90
C TYR A 82 13.94 -8.86 3.59
N GLY A 83 13.04 -8.06 3.05
CA GLY A 83 12.23 -8.32 1.87
C GLY A 83 11.01 -9.22 2.08
N TYR A 84 10.94 -10.00 3.16
CA TYR A 84 9.83 -10.93 3.43
C TYR A 84 8.75 -10.37 4.34
N ASP A 85 9.03 -9.29 5.05
CA ASP A 85 8.12 -8.58 5.96
C ASP A 85 7.83 -7.18 5.41
N SER A 86 6.58 -6.74 5.47
CA SER A 86 6.18 -5.42 4.98
C SER A 86 6.79 -4.26 5.76
N ASP A 87 7.23 -4.47 7.01
CA ASP A 87 7.96 -3.46 7.78
C ASP A 87 9.47 -3.46 7.44
N TYR A 88 9.97 -4.49 6.76
CA TYR A 88 11.36 -4.63 6.33
C TYR A 88 11.46 -4.86 4.80
N PRO A 89 10.83 -4.02 3.96
CA PRO A 89 10.86 -4.17 2.52
C PRO A 89 12.26 -3.93 1.97
N ILE A 90 12.46 -4.29 0.70
CA ILE A 90 13.67 -3.96 -0.04
C ILE A 90 13.53 -2.51 -0.52
N ASN A 91 14.28 -1.60 0.12
CA ASN A 91 14.32 -0.18 -0.21
C ASN A 91 15.19 0.06 -1.45
N ILE A 92 14.55 0.19 -2.61
CA ILE A 92 15.17 0.20 -3.95
C ILE A 92 15.16 1.59 -4.61
N PHE A 93 15.11 2.67 -3.83
CA PHE A 93 15.21 4.01 -4.40
C PHE A 93 16.52 4.17 -5.17
N TYR A 94 16.41 4.47 -6.47
CA TYR A 94 17.55 4.75 -7.33
C TYR A 94 17.20 5.82 -8.37
N ARG A 95 17.87 6.97 -8.26
CA ARG A 95 17.72 8.20 -9.07
C ARG A 95 16.36 8.88 -9.00
N THR A 96 15.28 8.18 -9.31
CA THR A 96 13.92 8.72 -9.40
C THR A 96 12.87 7.67 -9.07
N THR A 97 11.71 8.12 -8.60
CA THR A 97 10.48 7.34 -8.41
C THR A 97 9.52 7.41 -9.62
N SER A 98 9.86 8.15 -10.69
CA SER A 98 8.97 8.37 -11.84
C SER A 98 8.62 7.08 -12.61
N ASN A 99 9.47 6.06 -12.54
CA ASN A 99 9.20 4.74 -13.07
C ASN A 99 9.16 3.76 -11.91
N ASP A 100 7.96 3.29 -11.61
CA ASP A 100 7.63 2.46 -10.46
C ASP A 100 7.93 0.97 -10.67
N THR A 101 8.54 0.58 -11.79
CA THR A 101 8.74 -0.84 -12.13
C THR A 101 10.20 -1.15 -12.42
N ILE A 102 10.95 -0.20 -12.96
CA ILE A 102 12.32 -0.44 -13.43
C ILE A 102 13.23 -0.93 -12.31
N ASN A 103 13.21 -0.33 -11.12
CA ASN A 103 14.14 -0.69 -10.05
C ASN A 103 13.81 -2.06 -9.42
N GLN A 104 12.52 -2.43 -9.38
CA GLN A 104 12.08 -3.77 -9.00
C GLN A 104 12.66 -4.80 -9.97
N GLU A 105 12.53 -4.55 -11.28
CA GLU A 105 13.12 -5.44 -12.28
C GLU A 105 14.64 -5.53 -12.16
N ARG A 106 15.33 -4.40 -11.93
CA ARG A 106 16.79 -4.39 -11.74
C ARG A 106 17.21 -5.27 -10.56
N PHE A 107 16.47 -5.20 -9.46
CA PHE A 107 16.73 -6.00 -8.27
C PHE A 107 16.40 -7.48 -8.51
N LEU A 108 15.22 -7.78 -9.05
CA LEU A 108 14.79 -9.16 -9.32
C LEU A 108 15.69 -9.84 -10.35
N LYS A 109 16.15 -9.13 -11.39
CA LYS A 109 17.16 -9.67 -12.34
C LYS A 109 18.49 -9.97 -11.67
N ALA A 110 18.83 -9.31 -10.56
CA ALA A 110 20.06 -9.57 -9.81
C ALA A 110 19.96 -10.76 -8.85
N LEU A 111 18.77 -11.35 -8.67
CA LEU A 111 18.55 -12.50 -7.79
C LEU A 111 18.60 -13.83 -8.55
N ALA A 112 18.96 -14.86 -7.82
CA ALA A 112 18.86 -16.26 -8.22
C ALA A 112 18.34 -17.10 -7.03
N GLY A 113 17.87 -18.31 -7.33
CA GLY A 113 17.42 -19.26 -6.32
C GLY A 113 18.54 -19.70 -5.35
N PRO A 114 18.22 -20.51 -4.33
CA PRO A 114 19.17 -20.94 -3.31
C PRO A 114 20.44 -21.60 -3.86
N ASN A 115 20.36 -22.25 -5.02
CA ASN A 115 21.48 -22.92 -5.68
C ASN A 115 21.90 -22.23 -7.00
N GLY A 116 21.49 -20.98 -7.19
CA GLY A 116 21.78 -20.21 -8.42
C GLY A 116 20.76 -20.40 -9.54
N GLU A 117 19.58 -20.94 -9.24
CA GLU A 117 18.53 -21.16 -10.24
C GLU A 117 18.00 -19.83 -10.81
N LYS A 118 17.63 -19.84 -12.09
CA LYS A 118 16.90 -18.71 -12.68
C LYS A 118 15.54 -18.55 -11.99
N ILE A 119 15.29 -17.36 -11.45
CA ILE A 119 14.00 -17.03 -10.87
C ILE A 119 13.01 -16.51 -11.93
N PHE A 120 11.73 -16.70 -11.64
CA PHE A 120 10.58 -16.12 -12.30
C PHE A 120 9.82 -15.29 -11.27
N TYR A 121 9.31 -14.14 -11.68
CA TYR A 121 8.64 -13.23 -10.77
C TYR A 121 7.41 -12.61 -11.41
N LYS A 122 6.42 -12.27 -10.57
CA LYS A 122 5.17 -11.62 -10.97
C LYS A 122 4.79 -10.57 -9.92
N LYS A 123 4.46 -9.36 -10.36
CA LYS A 123 3.85 -8.34 -9.50
C LYS A 123 2.44 -8.82 -9.13
N MET A 124 2.15 -8.89 -7.83
CA MET A 124 0.88 -9.35 -7.29
C MET A 124 -0.06 -8.17 -7.07
N GLU A 125 0.41 -7.19 -6.31
CA GLU A 125 -0.35 -6.00 -5.94
C GLU A 125 0.61 -4.87 -5.57
N SER A 126 0.06 -3.66 -5.52
CA SER A 126 0.66 -2.54 -4.80
C SER A 126 -0.18 -2.35 -3.53
N CYS A 127 0.42 -2.65 -2.39
CA CYS A 127 -0.25 -2.71 -1.09
C CYS A 127 0.35 -1.74 -0.10
N CYS A 128 -0.12 -1.88 1.13
CA CYS A 128 0.63 -1.51 2.32
C CYS A 128 1.00 -0.02 2.31
N PRO A 129 0.00 0.86 2.49
CA PRO A 129 0.26 2.28 2.62
C PRO A 129 1.17 2.54 3.83
N PHE A 130 2.20 3.35 3.63
CA PHE A 130 3.11 3.79 4.69
C PHE A 130 3.38 5.30 4.56
N PRO A 131 3.62 6.02 5.67
CA PRO A 131 3.95 7.43 5.61
C PRO A 131 5.36 7.63 5.04
N THR A 132 5.53 8.57 4.12
CA THR A 132 6.85 8.96 3.60
C THR A 132 6.86 10.43 3.20
N LYS A 133 8.00 11.08 3.37
CA LYS A 133 8.22 12.47 2.91
C LYS A 133 8.72 12.54 1.47
N ARG A 134 8.96 11.38 0.83
CA ARG A 134 9.51 11.24 -0.53
C ARG A 134 8.42 11.10 -1.60
N SER A 135 7.17 11.40 -1.23
CA SER A 135 5.99 11.38 -2.08
C SER A 135 5.19 12.67 -1.86
N ASP A 136 4.63 13.24 -2.93
CA ASP A 136 3.90 14.52 -2.88
C ASP A 136 2.67 14.45 -1.97
N ILE A 137 2.07 13.27 -1.83
CA ILE A 137 0.88 13.04 -1.00
C ILE A 137 1.22 12.64 0.44
N GLY A 138 2.51 12.59 0.82
CA GLY A 138 2.96 12.20 2.16
C GLY A 138 2.82 10.71 2.49
N ALA A 139 2.51 9.89 1.48
CA ALA A 139 2.30 8.45 1.62
C ALA A 139 2.87 7.70 0.41
N GLY A 140 3.33 6.48 0.65
CA GLY A 140 3.85 5.55 -0.34
C GLY A 140 3.15 4.21 -0.21
N PHE A 141 3.28 3.38 -1.24
CA PHE A 141 2.76 2.01 -1.30
C PHE A 141 3.91 1.06 -1.60
N LEU A 142 3.88 -0.11 -0.97
CA LEU A 142 4.82 -1.17 -1.27
C LEU A 142 4.34 -1.98 -2.47
N ASP A 143 5.26 -2.43 -3.29
CA ASP A 143 4.96 -3.41 -4.32
C ASP A 143 5.25 -4.82 -3.84
N VAL A 144 4.31 -5.72 -4.06
CA VAL A 144 4.40 -7.12 -3.67
C VAL A 144 4.68 -7.96 -4.91
N TYR A 145 5.77 -8.72 -4.88
CA TYR A 145 6.13 -9.64 -5.94
C TYR A 145 6.15 -11.06 -5.42
N GLN A 146 5.57 -11.97 -6.19
CA GLN A 146 5.79 -13.39 -6.03
C GLN A 146 7.05 -13.80 -6.80
N VAL A 147 7.93 -14.58 -6.19
CA VAL A 147 9.18 -15.11 -6.76
C VAL A 147 9.18 -16.63 -6.66
N GLN A 148 9.57 -17.30 -7.74
CA GLN A 148 9.66 -18.76 -7.82
C GLN A 148 10.78 -19.20 -8.76
N TRP A 149 11.19 -20.47 -8.69
CA TRP A 149 12.17 -21.08 -9.58
C TRP A 149 11.80 -22.55 -9.82
N VAL A 150 12.50 -23.22 -10.74
CA VAL A 150 12.26 -24.66 -10.99
C VAL A 150 12.62 -25.46 -9.74
N GLY A 151 11.70 -26.31 -9.27
CA GLY A 151 11.87 -27.07 -8.02
C GLY A 151 11.48 -26.29 -6.75
N CYS A 152 11.00 -25.06 -6.88
CA CYS A 152 10.48 -24.28 -5.75
C CYS A 152 9.18 -24.91 -5.20
N LYS A 153 9.20 -25.36 -3.93
CA LYS A 153 8.02 -25.98 -3.28
C LYS A 153 6.89 -24.98 -3.02
N LYS A 154 7.25 -23.75 -2.65
CA LYS A 154 6.30 -22.66 -2.36
C LYS A 154 6.91 -21.35 -2.84
N PRO A 155 6.20 -20.58 -3.67
CA PRO A 155 6.65 -19.26 -4.09
C PRO A 155 6.92 -18.35 -2.88
N LEU A 156 7.97 -17.56 -2.98
CA LEU A 156 8.32 -16.53 -2.01
C LEU A 156 7.57 -15.23 -2.35
N VAL A 157 7.32 -14.42 -1.33
CA VAL A 157 6.74 -13.09 -1.48
C VAL A 157 7.77 -12.07 -1.04
N LEU A 158 8.04 -11.08 -1.90
CA LEU A 158 8.96 -9.98 -1.64
C LEU A 158 8.21 -8.64 -1.66
N TYR A 159 8.52 -7.78 -0.69
CA TYR A 159 8.02 -6.42 -0.57
C TYR A 159 9.07 -5.41 -1.03
N PHE A 160 8.69 -4.49 -1.89
CA PHE A 160 9.57 -3.46 -2.44
C PHE A 160 9.09 -2.06 -2.11
N ASN A 161 10.02 -1.20 -1.77
CA ASN A 161 9.79 0.22 -1.53
C ASN A 161 10.64 1.04 -2.50
N ILE A 162 10.00 1.80 -3.41
CA ILE A 162 10.70 2.65 -4.37
C ILE A 162 11.07 4.03 -3.83
N TYR A 163 10.51 4.44 -2.70
CA TYR A 163 10.57 5.82 -2.21
C TYR A 163 11.80 6.06 -1.33
N GLU A 164 12.17 5.07 -0.52
CA GLU A 164 13.21 5.20 0.51
C GLU A 164 14.50 4.48 0.11
N LYS A 165 15.60 4.93 0.70
CA LYS A 165 16.91 4.30 0.54
C LYS A 165 17.13 3.20 1.57
N GLY A 166 17.96 2.23 1.19
CA GLY A 166 18.50 1.23 2.09
C GLY A 166 19.64 0.47 1.42
N LYS A 167 20.44 -0.24 2.22
CA LYS A 167 21.46 -1.14 1.69
C LYS A 167 20.79 -2.25 0.89
N LEU A 168 21.17 -2.41 -0.38
CA LEU A 168 20.71 -3.51 -1.21
C LEU A 168 21.46 -4.78 -0.85
N MET A 169 20.73 -5.79 -0.40
CA MET A 169 21.26 -7.09 0.02
C MET A 169 20.42 -8.20 -0.60
N VAL A 170 20.96 -9.41 -0.65
CA VAL A 170 20.18 -10.59 -1.07
C VAL A 170 19.30 -11.03 0.11
N PRO A 171 17.97 -11.20 -0.08
CA PRO A 171 17.11 -11.77 0.95
C PRO A 171 17.59 -13.18 1.35
N LYS A 172 17.56 -13.47 2.66
CA LYS A 172 18.06 -14.75 3.19
C LYS A 172 17.39 -15.94 2.49
N GLY A 173 18.20 -16.92 2.08
CA GLY A 173 17.73 -18.10 1.34
C GLY A 173 17.70 -17.94 -0.18
N LEU A 174 17.98 -16.76 -0.72
CA LEU A 174 18.27 -16.55 -2.14
C LEU A 174 19.77 -16.30 -2.35
N THR A 175 20.20 -16.23 -3.61
CA THR A 175 21.57 -15.88 -3.98
C THR A 175 21.60 -14.71 -4.96
N ALA A 176 22.76 -14.05 -5.07
CA ALA A 176 22.98 -13.09 -6.15
C ALA A 176 23.21 -13.86 -7.45
N ARG A 177 22.59 -13.40 -8.54
CA ARG A 177 22.85 -13.94 -9.88
C ARG A 177 24.31 -13.65 -10.25
N LYS A 178 25.04 -14.71 -10.60
CA LYS A 178 26.41 -14.61 -11.12
C LYS A 178 26.39 -13.94 -12.50
N ASP A 179 27.44 -13.18 -12.79
CA ASP A 179 27.62 -12.61 -14.11
C ASP A 179 27.96 -13.76 -15.07
N GLU A 180 27.26 -13.80 -16.21
CA GLU A 180 27.55 -14.69 -17.34
C GLU A 180 28.65 -14.08 -18.23
#